data_AF-A0A7Y0AFJ8-F1
#
_entry.id   AF-A0A7Y0AFJ8-F1
#
_cell.length_a   1.000
_cell.length_b   1.000
_cell.length_c   1.000
_cell.angle_alpha   90.00
_cell.angle_beta   90.00
_cell.angle_gamma   90.00
#
_symmetry.space_group_name_H-M   'P 1'
#
loop_
_entity.id
_entity.type
_entity.pdbx_description
1 polymer ?
#
loop_
_entity_poly.entity_id
_entity_poly.type
_entity_poly.pdbx_seq_one_letter_code
_entity_poly.pdbx_strand_id
1 'polypeptide(L)'
;MKLLLLCGILLAAPAMASVPAPAPIHAPTPKQVVVYFNRKTTFTQLATIKQDVLKDGLILEYDRLEFDKEGYLTKISFHVDCEGYTWGSATDDELTNDYSFGFVRDFTPGAKATFRIGNLK
;
A
#
# COMPACT_ATOMS: atom_id res chain seq x y z
N MET A 1 11.04 -77.01 33.04
CA MET A 1 9.87 -76.45 32.33
C MET A 1 10.29 -75.11 31.72
N LYS A 2 10.36 -75.03 30.38
CA LYS A 2 10.70 -73.81 29.62
C LYS A 2 9.40 -73.08 29.29
N LEU A 3 9.26 -71.85 29.76
CA LEU A 3 8.14 -70.95 29.43
C LEU A 3 8.50 -70.21 28.14
N LEU A 4 7.74 -70.44 27.06
CA LEU A 4 7.90 -69.77 25.76
C LEU A 4 7.20 -68.40 25.79
N LEU A 5 7.98 -67.33 25.68
CA LEU A 5 7.51 -65.97 25.42
C LEU A 5 7.18 -65.84 23.93
N LEU A 6 5.91 -65.61 23.57
CA LEU A 6 5.51 -65.22 22.21
C LEU A 6 5.73 -63.73 22.02
N CYS A 7 6.79 -63.35 21.30
CA CYS A 7 6.95 -62.00 20.76
C CYS A 7 6.03 -61.82 19.55
N GLY A 8 5.00 -60.98 19.71
CA GLY A 8 4.24 -60.45 18.59
C GLY A 8 5.06 -59.45 17.79
N ILE A 9 4.91 -59.48 16.46
CA ILE A 9 5.32 -58.39 15.59
C ILE A 9 4.15 -58.11 14.65
N LEU A 10 3.41 -57.04 14.96
CA LEU A 10 2.38 -56.48 14.10
C LEU A 10 3.10 -55.59 13.07
N LEU A 11 3.17 -56.01 11.80
CA LEU A 11 3.67 -55.18 10.72
C LEU A 11 2.64 -54.07 10.42
N ALA A 12 2.93 -52.84 10.83
CA ALA A 12 2.26 -51.66 10.32
C ALA A 12 2.93 -51.21 9.01
N ALA A 13 2.20 -51.21 7.91
CA ALA A 13 2.66 -50.64 6.66
C ALA A 13 2.74 -49.10 6.76
N PRO A 14 3.76 -48.44 6.20
CA PRO A 14 3.84 -46.98 6.18
C PRO A 14 2.80 -46.42 5.22
N ALA A 15 1.91 -45.57 5.74
CA ALA A 15 1.03 -44.75 4.93
C ALA A 15 1.90 -43.74 4.16
N MET A 16 1.91 -43.83 2.83
CA MET A 16 2.50 -42.84 1.95
C MET A 16 1.74 -41.52 2.13
N ALA A 17 2.33 -40.56 2.83
CA ALA A 17 1.80 -39.21 2.90
C ALA A 17 1.87 -38.59 1.50
N SER A 18 0.71 -38.26 0.93
CA SER A 18 0.62 -37.50 -0.31
C SER A 18 1.19 -36.10 -0.07
N VAL A 19 2.31 -35.78 -0.72
CA VAL A 19 2.87 -34.43 -0.70
C VAL A 19 1.86 -33.49 -1.37
N PRO A 20 1.38 -32.44 -0.69
CA PRO A 20 0.46 -31.49 -1.30
C PRO A 20 1.17 -30.75 -2.44
N ALA A 21 0.49 -30.60 -3.57
CA ALA A 21 1.00 -29.83 -4.70
C ALA A 21 1.28 -28.37 -4.28
N PRO A 22 2.33 -27.73 -4.81
CA PRO A 22 2.60 -26.32 -4.52
C PRO A 22 1.42 -25.46 -5.00
N ALA A 23 0.96 -24.57 -4.13
CA ALA A 23 -0.08 -23.60 -4.47
C ALA A 23 0.37 -22.75 -5.68
N PRO A 24 -0.56 -22.32 -6.55
CA PRO A 24 -0.21 -21.43 -7.66
C PRO A 24 0.45 -20.17 -7.10
N ILE A 25 1.67 -19.89 -7.58
CA ILE A 25 2.41 -18.67 -7.25
C ILE A 25 1.60 -17.52 -7.85
N HIS A 26 0.76 -16.85 -7.04
CA HIS A 26 0.22 -15.56 -7.40
C HIS A 26 1.40 -14.60 -7.51
N ALA A 27 1.80 -14.26 -8.73
CA ALA A 27 2.70 -13.14 -8.94
C ALA A 27 2.06 -11.90 -8.27
N PRO A 28 2.79 -11.13 -7.44
CA PRO A 28 2.24 -9.95 -6.82
C PRO A 28 1.74 -9.02 -7.93
N THR A 29 0.44 -8.70 -7.91
CA THR A 29 -0.13 -7.76 -8.85
C THR A 29 0.56 -6.41 -8.66
N PRO A 30 0.99 -5.74 -9.75
CA PRO A 30 1.58 -4.42 -9.64
C PRO A 30 0.57 -3.48 -9.00
N LYS A 31 0.94 -2.95 -7.83
CA LYS A 31 0.11 -2.05 -7.04
C LYS A 31 0.74 -0.67 -7.08
N GLN A 32 0.00 0.30 -7.61
CA GLN A 32 0.38 1.69 -7.61
C GLN A 32 -0.69 2.49 -6.89
N VAL A 33 -0.25 3.40 -6.01
CA VAL A 33 -1.12 4.41 -5.39
C VAL A 33 -0.85 5.73 -6.08
N VAL A 34 -1.90 6.34 -6.60
CA VAL A 34 -1.85 7.61 -7.32
C VAL A 34 -2.84 8.56 -6.68
N VAL A 35 -2.36 9.71 -6.24
CA VAL A 35 -3.19 10.75 -5.64
C VAL A 35 -2.91 12.06 -6.35
N TYR A 36 -3.99 12.73 -6.75
CA TYR A 36 -3.95 14.08 -7.30
C TYR A 36 -4.81 15.01 -6.46
N PHE A 37 -4.35 16.23 -6.30
CA PHE A 37 -5.08 17.33 -5.68
C PHE A 37 -5.35 18.40 -6.74
N ASN A 38 -6.56 18.94 -6.74
CA ASN A 38 -6.94 20.06 -7.58
C ASN A 38 -7.96 20.95 -6.86
N ARG A 39 -8.36 22.06 -7.47
CA ARG A 39 -9.32 23.00 -6.86
C ARG A 39 -10.64 22.38 -6.42
N LYS A 40 -11.07 21.31 -7.09
CA LYS A 40 -12.34 20.63 -6.79
C LYS A 40 -12.21 19.61 -5.67
N THR A 41 -10.99 19.34 -5.17
CA THR A 41 -10.78 18.45 -4.03
C THR A 41 -11.35 19.10 -2.78
N THR A 42 -12.39 18.50 -2.24
CA THR A 42 -13.07 18.95 -1.03
C THR A 42 -12.37 18.47 0.24
N PHE A 43 -12.64 19.13 1.37
CA PHE A 43 -12.13 18.68 2.68
C PHE A 43 -12.52 17.22 3.00
N THR A 44 -13.75 16.82 2.71
CA THR A 44 -14.21 15.43 2.90
C THR A 44 -13.41 14.45 2.05
N GLN A 45 -13.13 14.80 0.79
CA GLN A 45 -12.30 13.97 -0.07
C GLN A 45 -10.86 13.87 0.45
N LEU A 46 -10.27 14.96 0.95
CA LEU A 46 -8.94 14.93 1.58
C LEU A 46 -8.91 13.97 2.78
N ALA A 47 -9.93 14.02 3.64
CA ALA A 47 -10.05 13.09 4.77
C ALA A 47 -10.16 11.63 4.29
N THR A 48 -10.97 11.36 3.26
CA THR A 48 -11.11 10.02 2.67
C THR A 48 -9.79 9.55 2.04
N ILE A 49 -9.11 10.39 1.26
CA ILE A 49 -7.82 10.07 0.64
C ILE A 49 -6.81 9.66 1.72
N LYS A 50 -6.71 10.43 2.80
CA LYS A 50 -5.83 10.11 3.93
C LYS A 50 -6.11 8.71 4.51
N GLN A 51 -7.38 8.35 4.68
CA GLN A 51 -7.76 7.02 5.17
C GLN A 51 -7.51 5.90 4.15
N ASP A 52 -7.69 6.19 2.87
CA ASP A 52 -7.51 5.20 1.82
C ASP A 52 -6.04 4.83 1.64
N VAL A 53 -5.14 5.81 1.59
CA VAL A 53 -3.71 5.54 1.41
C VAL A 53 -3.07 4.90 2.65
N LEU A 54 -3.66 5.10 3.84
CA LEU A 54 -3.24 4.43 5.07
C LEU A 54 -3.40 2.92 5.00
N LYS A 55 -4.42 2.41 4.28
CA LYS A 55 -4.62 0.97 4.04
C LYS A 55 -3.48 0.36 3.23
N ASP A 56 -2.73 1.19 2.50
CA ASP A 56 -1.58 0.81 1.71
C ASP A 56 -0.25 1.05 2.43
N GLY A 57 -0.28 1.41 3.72
CA GLY A 57 0.91 1.68 4.53
C GLY A 57 1.51 3.08 4.34
N LEU A 58 0.79 3.98 3.65
CA LEU A 58 1.21 5.36 3.44
C LEU A 58 0.52 6.28 4.43
N ILE A 59 1.29 7.07 5.17
CA ILE A 59 0.79 8.09 6.07
C ILE A 59 0.83 9.41 5.30
N LEU A 60 -0.33 9.99 5.01
CA LEU A 60 -0.47 11.29 4.37
C LEU A 60 -0.88 12.31 5.41
N GLU A 61 -0.08 13.37 5.55
CA GLU A 61 -0.36 14.47 6.46
C GLU A 61 -0.43 15.79 5.70
N TYR A 62 -1.34 16.66 6.12
CA TYR A 62 -1.56 17.96 5.50
C TYR A 62 -1.04 19.06 6.44
N ASP A 63 0.03 19.73 6.03
CA ASP A 63 0.64 20.83 6.80
C ASP A 63 -0.10 22.15 6.58
N ARG A 64 -0.66 22.33 5.38
CA ARG A 64 -1.47 23.51 5.04
C ARG A 64 -2.60 23.15 4.08
N LEU A 65 -3.80 23.65 4.36
CA LEU A 65 -4.95 23.63 3.47
C LEU A 65 -5.59 25.02 3.48
N GLU A 66 -5.70 25.66 2.32
CA GLU A 66 -6.46 26.91 2.18
C GLU A 66 -7.56 26.72 1.13
N PHE A 67 -8.74 27.22 1.46
CA PHE A 67 -9.91 27.20 0.59
C PHE A 67 -10.35 28.63 0.30
N ASP A 68 -10.88 28.87 -0.90
CA ASP A 68 -11.53 30.14 -1.21
C ASP A 68 -12.93 30.23 -0.59
N LYS A 69 -13.59 31.37 -0.81
CA LYS A 69 -14.93 31.67 -0.28
C LYS A 69 -16.02 30.76 -0.84
N GLU A 70 -15.77 30.10 -1.97
CA GLU A 70 -16.68 29.17 -2.61
C GLU A 70 -16.41 27.71 -2.17
N GLY A 71 -15.38 27.50 -1.35
CA GLY A 71 -15.00 26.19 -0.80
C GLY A 71 -14.06 25.39 -1.70
N TYR A 72 -13.44 26.00 -2.71
CA TYR A 72 -12.44 25.32 -3.55
C TYR A 72 -11.06 25.38 -2.92
N LEU A 73 -10.32 24.28 -2.99
CA LEU A 73 -8.96 24.18 -2.48
C LEU A 73 -8.02 25.04 -3.34
N THR A 74 -7.45 26.10 -2.76
CA THR A 74 -6.54 27.00 -3.48
C THR A 74 -5.08 26.71 -3.21
N LYS A 75 -4.78 26.19 -2.00
CA LYS A 75 -3.41 25.89 -1.58
C LYS A 75 -3.34 24.63 -0.78
N ILE A 76 -2.27 23.88 -0.96
CA ILE A 76 -2.01 22.65 -0.21
C ILE A 76 -0.51 22.50 0.06
N SER A 77 -0.18 22.06 1.26
CA SER A 77 1.14 21.55 1.63
C SER A 77 0.93 20.22 2.35
N PHE A 78 1.69 19.21 1.95
CA PHE A 78 1.55 17.86 2.49
C PHE A 78 2.87 17.10 2.48
N HIS A 79 2.94 16.08 3.32
CA HIS A 79 4.01 15.10 3.31
C HIS A 79 3.47 13.67 3.33
N VAL A 80 4.27 12.75 2.79
CA VAL A 80 3.95 11.33 2.72
C VAL A 80 5.08 10.53 3.38
N ASP A 81 4.70 9.74 4.37
CA ASP A 81 5.58 8.77 5.01
C ASP A 81 5.16 7.35 4.63
N CYS A 82 6.12 6.44 4.62
CA CYS A 82 5.88 5.01 4.48
C CYS A 82 6.75 4.29 5.51
N GLU A 83 6.12 3.52 6.40
CA GLU A 83 6.79 2.72 7.44
C GLU A 83 7.75 3.52 8.35
N GLY A 84 7.39 4.77 8.68
CA GLY A 84 8.15 5.61 9.62
C GLY A 84 9.33 6.39 9.02
N TYR A 85 9.49 6.36 7.69
CA TYR A 85 10.41 7.25 6.97
C TYR A 85 9.61 8.23 6.13
N THR A 86 9.95 9.52 6.20
CA THR A 86 9.39 10.53 5.30
C THR A 86 9.98 10.37 3.91
N TRP A 87 9.13 10.09 2.92
CA TRP A 87 9.53 9.90 1.52
C TRP A 87 9.56 11.22 0.77
N GLY A 88 8.74 12.18 1.16
CA GLY A 88 8.81 13.54 0.64
C GLY A 88 7.64 14.41 1.05
N SER A 89 7.76 15.68 0.68
CA SER A 89 6.75 16.71 0.89
C SER A 89 6.61 17.56 -0.36
N ALA A 90 5.44 18.16 -0.58
CA ALA A 90 5.27 19.17 -1.61
C ALA A 90 4.25 20.24 -1.19
N THR A 91 4.45 21.43 -1.75
CA THR A 91 3.58 22.59 -1.55
C THR A 91 3.20 23.17 -2.90
N ASP A 92 1.92 23.50 -3.04
CA ASP A 92 1.41 24.34 -4.12
C ASP A 92 0.66 25.53 -3.51
N ASP A 93 1.05 26.73 -3.92
CA ASP A 93 0.47 28.00 -3.53
C ASP A 93 -0.62 28.50 -4.50
N GLU A 94 -0.78 27.85 -5.65
CA GLU A 94 -1.73 28.20 -6.70
C GLU A 94 -2.28 26.95 -7.40
N LEU A 95 -3.03 26.14 -6.63
CA LEU A 95 -3.56 24.88 -7.13
C LEU A 95 -4.53 25.13 -8.28
N THR A 96 -4.34 24.42 -9.39
CA THR A 96 -5.19 24.56 -10.59
C THR A 96 -6.29 23.50 -10.65
N ASN A 97 -7.11 23.52 -11.69
CA ASN A 97 -8.15 22.51 -11.94
C ASN A 97 -7.61 21.23 -12.60
N ASP A 98 -6.34 21.18 -12.95
CA ASP A 98 -5.74 20.03 -13.62
C ASP A 98 -5.31 18.93 -12.63
N TYR A 99 -5.01 17.74 -13.15
CA TYR A 99 -4.47 16.62 -12.38
C TYR A 99 -2.95 16.58 -12.48
N SER A 100 -2.29 17.69 -12.15
CA SER A 100 -0.83 17.80 -12.23
C SER A 100 -0.14 17.72 -10.88
N PHE A 101 -0.80 18.03 -9.77
CA PHE A 101 -0.17 18.11 -8.47
C PHE A 101 -0.59 16.97 -7.55
N GLY A 102 0.36 16.27 -6.93
CA GLY A 102 0.07 15.14 -6.05
C GLY A 102 1.26 14.22 -5.81
N PHE A 103 1.01 12.93 -5.64
CA PHE A 103 2.07 11.94 -5.50
C PHE A 103 1.72 10.58 -6.12
N VAL A 104 2.77 9.82 -6.42
CA VAL A 104 2.68 8.44 -6.91
C VAL A 104 3.62 7.57 -6.11
N ARG A 105 3.12 6.45 -5.61
CA ARG A 105 3.90 5.37 -5.02
C ARG A 105 3.72 4.11 -5.85
N ASP A 106 4.83 3.59 -6.39
CA ASP A 106 4.85 2.33 -7.13
C ASP A 106 5.46 1.24 -6.25
N PHE A 107 4.65 0.25 -5.88
CA PHE A 107 5.08 -0.90 -5.09
C PHE A 107 5.56 -2.07 -5.97
N THR A 108 5.61 -1.90 -7.29
CA THR A 108 6.10 -2.94 -8.21
C THR A 108 7.58 -3.24 -7.94
N PRO A 109 7.95 -4.51 -7.69
CA PRO A 109 9.35 -4.88 -7.51
C PRO A 109 10.19 -4.45 -8.73
N GLY A 110 11.23 -3.66 -8.49
CA GLY A 110 12.12 -3.15 -9.55
C GLY A 110 11.61 -1.94 -10.32
N ALA A 111 10.58 -1.24 -9.83
CA ALA A 111 10.13 0.02 -10.43
C ALA A 111 11.28 1.05 -10.48
N LYS A 112 11.45 1.71 -11.63
CA LYS A 112 12.52 2.71 -11.85
C LYS A 112 12.38 3.93 -10.95
N ALA A 113 11.15 4.35 -10.68
CA ALA A 113 10.82 5.47 -9.79
C ALA A 113 9.74 5.00 -8.83
N THR A 114 10.15 4.61 -7.63
CA THR A 114 9.24 4.05 -6.63
C THR A 114 8.39 5.11 -5.95
N PHE A 115 8.81 6.39 -5.96
CA PHE A 115 8.06 7.51 -5.41
C PHE A 115 8.26 8.79 -6.23
N ARG A 116 7.18 9.54 -6.45
CA ARG A 116 7.17 10.86 -7.09
C ARG A 116 6.17 11.75 -6.35
N ILE A 117 6.48 13.04 -6.19
CA ILE A 117 5.65 13.98 -5.43
C ILE A 117 5.79 15.40 -6.01
N GLY A 118 4.76 16.22 -5.84
CA GLY A 118 4.69 17.59 -6.33
C GLY A 118 4.05 17.66 -7.71
N ASN A 119 4.68 18.38 -8.64
CA ASN A 119 4.19 18.46 -10.02
C ASN A 119 4.58 17.17 -10.77
N LEU A 120 3.57 16.48 -11.31
CA LEU A 120 3.65 15.17 -11.94
C LEU A 120 3.45 15.23 -13.47
N LYS A 121 3.35 16.44 -14.04
CA LYS A 121 3.35 16.66 -15.49
C LYS A 121 4.75 16.57 -16.09
#